data_AF-A0AAE9AAE6-F1
#
_entry.id   AF-A0AAE9AAE6-F1
#
_cell.length_a   1.000
_cell.length_b   1.000
_cell.length_c   1.000
_cell.angle_alpha   90.00
_cell.angle_beta   90.00
_cell.angle_gamma   90.00
#
_symmetry.space_group_name_H-M   'P 1'
#
loop_
_entity.id
_entity.type
_entity.pdbx_description
1 polymer ?
#
loop_
_entity_poly.entity_id
_entity_poly.type
_entity_poly.pdbx_seq_one_letter_code
_entity_poly.pdbx_strand_id
1 'polypeptide(L)'
;MANNEQGEIEPKTSEKNEVLEELNSHKQKFDEITEKLRSVEESVSKISILSNFQNQSNTELKREKRFVLKHEFKNVANLREGDSMKSKKQEHFNAKWNMGLKRYESHVEFYLYCEPVAPVDKWTVETKLKFRMMVNHYDEVSKTTLHSFGDEYNFGNSSNLDFVHSDQSLKDWIEIYKSLIVNDPSRRSEWERVLKETQSLLKKRLGGNDYFLWEDVEYYMIDDILTFQVEVKILKMTGFEKEKIRSFDESQKDFSDVILMVKETKFYVLKKYLALHSSYFNSLFFGQFDECQKNEIELKDIDPDDFQNFLELIYGESSFDDDTVPGILHLADMYDVPMVIRRCEEFLLKNSQKTKVQKLQLSLRFNLENLKSKCLSEIATIPDIRSIIAADFPEMDLITCQALLRKSIEFSNE
;
A
#
# COMPACT_ATOMS: atom_id res chain seq x y z
N MET A 1 30.71 87.71 -15.44
CA MET A 1 29.77 86.57 -15.37
C MET A 1 30.09 85.84 -14.09
N ALA A 2 29.17 85.90 -13.13
CA ALA A 2 29.32 85.44 -11.76
C ALA A 2 28.25 84.38 -11.45
N ASN A 3 28.59 83.50 -10.50
CA ASN A 3 27.74 82.64 -9.65
C ASN A 3 27.10 81.40 -10.32
N ASN A 4 27.43 80.21 -9.80
CA ASN A 4 26.62 79.32 -8.93
C ASN A 4 25.80 78.32 -9.78
N GLU A 5 25.72 77.01 -9.54
CA GLU A 5 25.96 76.15 -8.39
C GLU A 5 26.33 74.74 -8.91
N GLN A 6 27.44 74.17 -8.43
CA GLN A 6 27.62 72.71 -8.40
C GLN A 6 27.02 72.22 -7.08
N GLY A 7 25.86 71.58 -7.13
CA GLY A 7 25.36 70.77 -6.03
C GLY A 7 26.07 69.42 -6.06
N GLU A 8 27.16 69.29 -5.31
CA GLU A 8 27.58 67.98 -4.79
C GLU A 8 26.48 67.48 -3.85
N ILE A 9 25.80 66.40 -4.24
CA ILE A 9 25.01 65.59 -3.31
C ILE A 9 25.85 64.33 -3.07
N GLU A 10 26.79 64.42 -2.14
CA GLU A 10 27.26 63.21 -1.45
C GLU A 10 26.05 62.61 -0.71
N PRO A 11 25.75 61.30 -0.84
CA PRO A 11 24.81 60.67 0.08
C PRO A 11 25.45 60.70 1.46
N LYS A 12 24.81 61.45 2.37
CA LYS A 12 25.26 61.68 3.74
C LYS A 12 25.54 60.34 4.43
N THR A 13 26.70 60.24 5.09
CA THR A 13 27.13 59.14 5.97
C THR A 13 26.07 58.74 7.02
N SER A 14 25.08 59.61 7.28
CA SER A 14 23.94 59.36 8.15
C SER A 14 22.94 58.36 7.56
N GLU A 15 22.61 58.40 6.26
CA GLU A 15 21.62 57.47 5.66
C GLU A 15 22.15 56.03 5.61
N LYS A 16 23.46 55.85 5.36
CA LYS A 16 24.09 54.54 5.33
C LYS A 16 24.18 53.88 6.71
N ASN A 17 24.33 54.69 7.76
CA ASN A 17 24.32 54.23 9.14
C ASN A 17 22.89 53.89 9.60
N GLU A 18 21.90 54.67 9.18
CA GLU A 18 20.48 54.42 9.49
C GLU A 18 19.99 53.11 8.86
N VAL A 19 20.36 52.85 7.60
CA VAL A 19 20.07 51.55 6.93
C VAL A 19 20.79 50.38 7.61
N LEU A 20 22.00 50.59 8.12
CA LEU A 20 22.76 49.55 8.83
C LEU A 20 22.15 49.24 10.20
N GLU A 21 21.65 50.26 10.90
CA GLU A 21 20.91 50.09 12.16
C GLU A 21 19.58 49.37 11.94
N GLU A 22 18.83 49.71 10.89
CA GLU A 22 17.61 48.98 10.52
C GLU A 22 17.91 47.51 10.15
N LEU A 23 18.99 47.26 9.39
CA LEU A 23 19.39 45.90 9.01
C LEU A 23 19.77 45.06 10.24
N ASN A 24 20.49 45.65 11.20
CA ASN A 24 20.85 44.98 12.45
C ASN A 24 19.62 44.75 13.34
N SER A 25 18.69 45.69 13.38
CA SER A 25 17.40 45.54 14.08
C SER A 25 16.57 44.39 13.48
N HIS A 26 16.50 44.31 12.14
CA HIS A 26 15.80 43.22 11.46
C HIS A 26 16.49 41.87 11.67
N LYS A 27 17.82 41.83 11.69
CA LYS A 27 18.57 40.60 11.99
C LYS A 27 18.29 40.10 13.41
N GLN A 28 18.29 40.97 14.41
CA GLN A 28 17.92 40.61 15.79
C GLN A 28 16.48 40.09 15.88
N LYS A 29 15.53 40.73 15.20
CA LYS A 29 14.14 40.25 15.14
C LYS A 29 14.05 38.88 14.45
N PHE A 30 14.85 38.65 13.41
CA PHE A 30 14.90 37.36 12.71
C PHE A 30 15.48 36.25 13.60
N ASP A 31 16.54 36.54 14.35
CA ASP A 31 17.15 35.60 15.31
C ASP A 31 16.16 35.27 16.45
N GLU A 32 15.41 36.26 16.94
CA GLU A 32 14.38 36.06 17.97
C GLU A 32 13.19 35.23 17.45
N ILE A 33 12.78 35.44 16.19
CA ILE A 33 11.77 34.61 15.53
C ILE A 33 12.29 33.17 15.35
N THR A 34 13.57 33.00 15.03
CA THR A 34 14.19 31.67 14.85
C THR A 34 14.25 30.90 16.17
N GLU A 35 14.61 31.54 17.28
CA GLU A 35 14.56 30.93 18.62
C GLU A 35 13.12 30.57 19.04
N LYS A 36 12.16 31.48 18.80
CA LYS A 36 10.74 31.22 19.07
C LYS A 36 10.23 30.06 18.23
N LEU A 37 10.63 29.97 16.96
CA LEU A 37 10.28 28.84 16.08
C LEU A 37 10.87 27.53 16.60
N ARG A 38 12.14 27.52 17.02
CA ARG A 38 12.77 26.32 17.62
C ARG A 38 12.07 25.87 18.89
N SER A 39 11.68 26.81 19.75
CA SER A 39 10.91 26.54 20.97
C SER A 39 9.51 25.98 20.65
N VAL A 40 8.85 26.50 19.61
CA VAL A 40 7.58 25.96 19.11
C VAL A 40 7.79 24.57 18.52
N GLU A 41 8.84 24.30 17.75
CA GLU A 41 9.18 22.97 17.22
C GLU A 41 9.47 21.94 18.33
N GLU A 42 10.20 22.33 19.38
CA GLU A 42 10.43 21.49 20.57
C GLU A 42 9.11 21.20 21.31
N SER A 43 8.22 22.19 21.38
CA SER A 43 6.90 22.05 22.00
C SER A 43 5.95 21.19 21.16
N VAL A 44 5.97 21.35 19.83
CA VAL A 44 5.24 20.51 18.87
C VAL A 44 5.78 19.09 18.90
N SER A 45 7.10 18.87 19.00
CA SER A 45 7.68 17.54 19.14
C SER A 45 7.24 16.84 20.43
N LYS A 46 7.14 17.58 21.55
CA LYS A 46 6.56 17.07 22.80
C LYS A 46 5.07 16.79 22.68
N ILE A 47 4.33 17.63 21.95
CA ILE A 47 2.91 17.39 21.64
C ILE A 47 2.76 16.15 20.74
N SER A 48 3.64 15.92 19.77
CA SER A 48 3.65 14.71 18.93
C SER A 48 3.88 13.45 19.77
N ILE A 49 4.81 13.51 20.73
CA ILE A 49 5.05 12.42 21.69
C ILE A 49 3.80 12.19 22.56
N LEU A 50 3.14 13.24 23.04
CA LEU A 50 1.92 13.15 23.86
C LEU A 50 0.68 12.72 23.06
N SER A 51 0.55 13.12 21.79
CA SER A 51 -0.55 12.72 20.90
C SER A 51 -0.42 11.27 20.45
N ASN A 52 0.81 10.73 20.42
CA ASN A 52 1.04 9.31 20.15
C ASN A 52 0.54 8.42 21.30
N PHE A 53 0.33 8.95 22.51
CA PHE A 53 -0.26 8.20 23.62
C PHE A 53 -1.80 8.30 23.70
N GLN A 54 -2.46 9.19 22.93
CA GLN A 54 -3.91 9.41 23.07
C GLN A 54 -4.72 9.45 21.77
N ASN A 55 -4.09 9.46 20.59
CA ASN A 55 -4.82 9.51 19.30
C ASN A 55 -4.47 8.39 18.30
N GLN A 56 -4.01 7.23 18.77
CA GLN A 56 -4.26 5.97 18.04
C GLN A 56 -5.40 5.21 18.72
N SER A 57 -6.57 5.87 18.80
CA SER A 57 -7.82 5.16 19.00
C SER A 57 -8.14 4.38 17.73
N ASN A 58 -8.09 3.05 17.81
CA ASN A 58 -9.13 2.16 17.30
C ASN A 58 -9.65 2.40 15.87
N THR A 59 -8.80 2.78 14.92
CA THR A 59 -9.02 2.31 13.54
C THR A 59 -8.38 0.95 13.46
N GLU A 60 -9.18 -0.09 13.73
CA GLU A 60 -8.89 -1.50 13.51
C GLU A 60 -7.57 -1.72 12.76
N LEU A 61 -6.55 -2.16 13.49
CA LEU A 61 -5.39 -2.85 12.94
C LEU A 61 -5.81 -4.23 12.38
N LYS A 62 -6.99 -4.33 11.77
CA LYS A 62 -7.30 -5.35 10.78
C LYS A 62 -6.39 -5.03 9.62
N ARG A 63 -5.23 -5.68 9.62
CA ARG A 63 -4.32 -5.83 8.49
C ARG A 63 -5.17 -6.13 7.25
N GLU A 64 -5.53 -5.09 6.51
CA GLU A 64 -6.28 -5.27 5.28
C GLU A 64 -5.31 -5.93 4.31
N LYS A 65 -5.41 -7.25 4.16
CA LYS A 65 -4.56 -8.01 3.25
C LYS A 65 -4.92 -7.63 1.82
N ARG A 66 -4.36 -6.52 1.33
CA ARG A 66 -4.64 -5.92 0.03
C ARG A 66 -3.38 -5.80 -0.80
N PHE A 67 -3.50 -6.03 -2.09
CA PHE A 67 -2.44 -5.79 -3.07
C PHE A 67 -3.02 -5.51 -4.45
N VAL A 68 -2.19 -5.00 -5.36
CA VAL A 68 -2.57 -4.66 -6.72
C VAL A 68 -1.67 -5.40 -7.69
N LEU A 69 -2.26 -6.15 -8.61
CA LEU A 69 -1.57 -6.72 -9.75
C LEU A 69 -1.90 -5.87 -10.98
N LYS A 70 -0.89 -5.49 -11.77
CA LYS A 70 -1.05 -4.79 -13.05
C LYS A 70 -0.21 -5.48 -14.11
N HIS A 71 -0.76 -5.67 -15.31
CA HIS A 71 -0.05 -6.26 -16.43
C HIS A 71 -0.48 -5.66 -17.78
N GLU A 72 0.47 -5.62 -18.71
CA GLU A 72 0.30 -5.18 -20.09
C GLU A 72 0.44 -6.39 -21.01
N PHE A 73 -0.69 -6.88 -21.52
CA PHE A 73 -0.74 -7.97 -22.46
C PHE A 73 -0.49 -7.43 -23.87
N LYS A 74 0.59 -7.89 -24.52
CA LYS A 74 1.00 -7.41 -25.85
C LYS A 74 0.65 -8.44 -26.93
N ASN A 75 0.50 -7.99 -28.17
CA ASN A 75 0.17 -8.83 -29.32
C ASN A 75 -1.19 -9.55 -29.18
N VAL A 76 -2.15 -8.89 -28.53
CA VAL A 76 -3.45 -9.49 -28.20
C VAL A 76 -4.25 -9.73 -29.48
N ALA A 77 -4.21 -8.81 -30.46
CA ALA A 77 -4.91 -8.95 -31.74
C ALA A 77 -4.56 -10.25 -32.51
N ASN A 78 -3.36 -10.79 -32.27
CA ASN A 78 -2.86 -12.00 -32.94
C ASN A 78 -3.21 -13.31 -32.25
N LEU A 79 -3.85 -13.28 -31.08
CA LEU A 79 -4.27 -14.49 -30.36
C LEU A 79 -5.23 -15.29 -31.22
N ARG A 80 -5.02 -16.59 -31.35
CA ARG A 80 -5.94 -17.51 -32.02
C ARG A 80 -6.91 -18.12 -31.02
N GLU A 81 -7.98 -18.72 -31.52
CA GLU A 81 -8.90 -19.47 -30.68
C GLU A 81 -8.14 -20.55 -29.88
N GLY A 82 -8.37 -20.59 -28.57
CA GLY A 82 -7.70 -21.48 -27.63
C GLY A 82 -6.39 -20.93 -27.06
N ASP A 83 -5.82 -19.87 -27.63
CA ASP A 83 -4.60 -19.27 -27.11
C ASP A 83 -4.82 -18.62 -25.74
N SER A 84 -3.77 -18.64 -24.92
CA SER A 84 -3.78 -17.99 -23.61
C SER A 84 -2.48 -17.25 -23.33
N MET A 85 -2.58 -16.14 -22.61
CA MET A 85 -1.44 -15.38 -22.11
C MET A 85 -1.52 -15.27 -20.60
N LYS A 86 -0.36 -15.25 -19.93
CA LYS A 86 -0.26 -15.17 -18.47
C LYS A 86 0.78 -14.13 -18.06
N SER A 87 0.48 -13.38 -17.01
CA SER A 87 1.45 -12.53 -16.35
C SER A 87 2.49 -13.37 -15.60
N LYS A 88 3.58 -12.72 -15.18
CA LYS A 88 4.49 -13.30 -14.19
C LYS A 88 3.75 -13.59 -12.88
N LYS A 89 4.18 -14.63 -12.18
CA LYS A 89 3.74 -14.94 -10.81
C LYS A 89 4.34 -13.93 -9.84
N GLN A 90 3.51 -13.46 -8.91
CA GLN A 90 3.88 -12.56 -7.82
C GLN A 90 3.44 -13.21 -6.50
N GLU A 91 4.30 -13.18 -5.49
CA GLU A 91 4.00 -13.78 -4.18
C GLU A 91 3.42 -12.71 -3.25
N HIS A 92 2.25 -13.01 -2.69
CA HIS A 92 1.58 -12.18 -1.69
C HIS A 92 0.87 -13.06 -0.69
N PHE A 93 1.12 -12.87 0.60
CA PHE A 93 0.46 -13.57 1.69
C PHE A 93 0.61 -15.09 1.60
N ASN A 94 1.83 -15.57 1.33
CA ASN A 94 2.16 -16.99 1.15
C ASN A 94 1.40 -17.70 0.00
N ALA A 95 0.87 -16.92 -0.94
CA ALA A 95 0.23 -17.39 -2.15
C ALA A 95 0.90 -16.80 -3.40
N LYS A 96 1.02 -17.58 -4.46
CA LYS A 96 1.43 -17.15 -5.79
C LYS A 96 0.21 -16.71 -6.57
N TRP A 97 0.27 -15.50 -7.08
CA TRP A 97 -0.78 -14.88 -7.86
C TRP A 97 -0.29 -14.54 -9.27
N ASN A 98 -1.10 -14.81 -10.28
CA ASN A 98 -0.87 -14.30 -11.63
C ASN A 98 -2.20 -14.10 -12.33
N MET A 99 -2.25 -13.22 -13.30
CA MET A 99 -3.44 -13.04 -14.14
C MET A 99 -3.21 -13.65 -15.51
N GLY A 100 -4.28 -13.93 -16.23
CA GLY A 100 -4.20 -14.38 -17.60
C GLY A 100 -5.44 -14.01 -18.40
N LEU A 101 -5.30 -14.17 -19.70
CA LEU A 101 -6.40 -14.08 -20.65
C LEU A 101 -6.41 -15.34 -21.51
N LYS A 102 -7.59 -15.78 -21.91
CA LYS A 102 -7.77 -16.88 -22.86
C LYS A 102 -8.79 -16.49 -23.92
N ARG A 103 -8.46 -16.72 -25.18
CA ARG A 103 -9.36 -16.50 -26.31
C ARG A 103 -10.21 -17.75 -26.53
N TYR A 104 -11.52 -17.57 -26.54
CA TYR A 104 -12.49 -18.52 -27.08
C TYR A 104 -13.04 -18.01 -28.41
N GLU A 105 -13.86 -18.81 -29.08
CA GLU A 105 -14.42 -18.49 -30.39
C GLU A 105 -15.13 -17.13 -30.38
N SER A 106 -15.99 -16.88 -29.37
CA SER A 106 -16.83 -15.69 -29.29
C SER A 106 -16.41 -14.65 -28.25
N HIS A 107 -15.54 -15.00 -27.31
CA HIS A 107 -15.24 -14.16 -26.14
C HIS A 107 -13.79 -14.33 -25.66
N VAL A 108 -13.32 -13.35 -24.90
CA VAL A 108 -12.11 -13.44 -24.08
C VAL A 108 -12.53 -13.64 -22.64
N GLU A 109 -11.87 -14.58 -21.99
CA GLU A 109 -12.01 -14.77 -20.57
C GLU A 109 -10.73 -14.32 -19.88
N PHE A 110 -10.89 -13.46 -18.88
CA PHE A 110 -9.81 -13.06 -18.01
C PHE A 110 -9.88 -13.86 -16.72
N TYR A 111 -8.72 -14.21 -16.17
CA TYR A 111 -8.67 -14.96 -14.93
C TYR A 111 -7.61 -14.38 -14.00
N LEU A 112 -7.93 -14.36 -12.72
CA LEU A 112 -6.93 -14.22 -11.67
C LEU A 112 -6.65 -15.61 -11.11
N TYR A 113 -5.39 -16.00 -11.05
CA TYR A 113 -4.94 -17.24 -10.44
C TYR A 113 -4.38 -17.03 -9.04
N CYS A 114 -4.65 -17.99 -8.16
CA CYS A 114 -4.09 -18.09 -6.81
C CYS A 114 -3.71 -19.55 -6.52
N GLU A 115 -2.52 -19.77 -5.99
CA GLU A 115 -2.08 -21.07 -5.48
C GLU A 115 -1.18 -20.88 -4.24
N PRO A 116 -1.18 -21.79 -3.27
CA PRO A 116 -0.23 -21.79 -2.17
C PRO A 116 1.23 -21.86 -2.64
N VAL A 117 2.14 -21.17 -1.93
CA VAL A 117 3.58 -21.24 -2.21
C VAL A 117 4.15 -22.63 -1.90
N ALA A 118 3.68 -23.24 -0.80
CA ALA A 118 4.01 -24.60 -0.37
C ALA A 118 2.81 -25.54 -0.54
N PRO A 119 3.01 -26.87 -0.67
CA PRO A 119 1.90 -27.82 -0.72
C PRO A 119 1.09 -27.77 0.57
N VAL A 120 -0.23 -27.63 0.45
CA VAL A 120 -1.18 -27.62 1.57
C VAL A 120 -2.32 -28.56 1.20
N ASP A 121 -2.73 -29.42 2.14
CA ASP A 121 -3.77 -30.43 1.90
C ASP A 121 -5.15 -29.83 1.63
N LYS A 122 -5.49 -28.72 2.31
CA LYS A 122 -6.72 -27.96 2.14
C LYS A 122 -6.46 -26.49 2.40
N TRP A 123 -6.85 -25.65 1.46
CA TRP A 123 -6.70 -24.20 1.60
C TRP A 123 -7.89 -23.47 1.00
N THR A 124 -8.18 -22.27 1.52
CA THR A 124 -9.13 -21.35 0.90
C THR A 124 -8.68 -19.90 1.02
N VAL A 125 -9.01 -19.08 0.03
CA VAL A 125 -8.79 -17.62 0.07
C VAL A 125 -10.06 -16.91 -0.36
N GLU A 126 -10.77 -16.31 0.59
CA GLU A 126 -11.92 -15.46 0.33
C GLU A 126 -11.44 -14.05 0.00
N THR A 127 -11.91 -13.49 -1.11
CA THR A 127 -11.44 -12.19 -1.63
C THR A 127 -12.58 -11.31 -2.09
N LYS A 128 -12.34 -10.00 -2.04
CA LYS A 128 -13.03 -8.97 -2.80
C LYS A 128 -12.07 -8.48 -3.88
N LEU A 129 -12.42 -8.71 -5.14
CA LEU A 129 -11.61 -8.37 -6.30
C LEU A 129 -12.21 -7.16 -7.00
N LYS A 130 -11.43 -6.10 -7.20
CA LYS A 130 -11.80 -4.95 -8.03
C LYS A 130 -10.92 -4.93 -9.27
N PHE A 131 -11.52 -5.27 -10.40
CA PHE A 131 -10.88 -5.30 -11.70
C PHE A 131 -11.00 -3.96 -12.38
N ARG A 132 -9.96 -3.59 -13.12
CA ARG A 132 -9.87 -2.35 -13.88
C ARG A 132 -9.24 -2.63 -15.24
N MET A 133 -9.88 -2.15 -16.29
CA MET A 133 -9.34 -2.15 -17.64
C MET A 133 -9.27 -0.70 -18.12
N MET A 134 -8.13 -0.33 -18.66
CA MET A 134 -7.91 1.01 -19.18
C MET A 134 -8.49 1.10 -20.59
N VAL A 135 -9.30 2.12 -20.84
CA VAL A 135 -9.91 2.44 -22.14
C VAL A 135 -9.33 3.79 -22.56
N ASN A 136 -8.42 3.81 -23.54
CA ASN A 136 -7.66 5.02 -23.87
C ASN A 136 -6.93 5.62 -22.65
N HIS A 137 -6.26 6.77 -22.79
CA HIS A 137 -5.46 7.36 -21.69
C HIS A 137 -6.30 7.95 -20.54
N TYR A 138 -7.65 7.93 -20.62
CA TYR A 138 -8.52 8.67 -19.69
C TYR A 138 -9.79 7.95 -19.21
N ASP A 139 -10.25 6.87 -19.86
CA ASP A 139 -11.45 6.14 -19.45
C ASP A 139 -11.07 4.81 -18.76
N GLU A 140 -11.83 4.42 -17.73
CA GLU A 140 -11.62 3.18 -16.98
C GLU A 140 -12.94 2.43 -16.83
N VAL A 141 -12.95 1.14 -17.17
CA VAL A 141 -14.04 0.24 -16.80
C VAL A 141 -13.61 -0.57 -15.60
N SER A 142 -14.43 -0.56 -14.54
CA SER A 142 -14.16 -1.34 -13.34
C SER A 142 -15.35 -2.18 -12.88
N LYS A 143 -15.06 -3.34 -12.31
CA LYS A 143 -16.04 -4.23 -11.68
C LYS A 143 -15.50 -4.74 -10.36
N THR A 144 -16.38 -4.90 -9.39
CA THR A 144 -16.04 -5.53 -8.11
C THR A 144 -16.83 -6.82 -7.94
N THR A 145 -16.16 -7.90 -7.53
CA THR A 145 -16.79 -9.19 -7.21
C THR A 145 -16.22 -9.78 -5.93
N LEU A 146 -16.95 -10.72 -5.34
CA LEU A 146 -16.45 -11.59 -4.28
C LEU A 146 -16.07 -12.93 -4.90
N HIS A 147 -14.94 -13.49 -4.50
CA HIS A 147 -14.50 -14.77 -5.01
C HIS A 147 -13.72 -15.55 -3.95
N SER A 148 -13.90 -16.87 -3.94
CA SER A 148 -13.20 -17.79 -3.04
C SER A 148 -12.35 -18.74 -3.86
N PHE A 149 -11.04 -18.72 -3.61
CA PHE A 149 -10.08 -19.67 -4.18
C PHE A 149 -9.94 -20.91 -3.26
N GLY A 150 -9.63 -22.10 -3.80
CA GLY A 150 -9.34 -23.31 -3.02
C GLY A 150 -10.19 -24.57 -3.32
N ASP A 151 -9.96 -25.62 -2.54
CA ASP A 151 -10.35 -27.03 -2.81
C ASP A 151 -11.85 -27.38 -2.67
N GLU A 152 -12.74 -26.43 -2.38
CA GLU A 152 -14.18 -26.77 -2.34
C GLU A 152 -14.75 -27.10 -3.74
N TYR A 153 -14.09 -26.66 -4.81
CA TYR A 153 -14.44 -27.02 -6.19
C TYR A 153 -13.15 -27.07 -7.02
N ASN A 154 -12.92 -28.15 -7.79
CA ASN A 154 -11.76 -28.35 -8.69
C ASN A 154 -11.56 -27.27 -9.79
N PHE A 155 -12.24 -26.13 -9.69
CA PHE A 155 -12.12 -24.92 -10.50
C PHE A 155 -11.52 -23.73 -9.72
N GLY A 156 -11.29 -23.86 -8.41
CA GLY A 156 -11.04 -22.80 -7.43
C GLY A 156 -9.68 -22.10 -7.48
N ASN A 157 -8.90 -22.25 -8.55
CA ASN A 157 -7.67 -21.49 -8.72
C ASN A 157 -7.85 -20.31 -9.66
N SER A 158 -9.06 -20.07 -10.19
CA SER A 158 -9.32 -19.00 -11.14
C SER A 158 -10.66 -18.34 -10.93
N SER A 159 -10.68 -17.01 -10.84
CA SER A 159 -11.92 -16.24 -10.87
C SER A 159 -12.24 -15.78 -12.29
N ASN A 160 -13.42 -16.11 -12.81
CA ASN A 160 -13.91 -15.59 -14.08
C ASN A 160 -14.34 -14.13 -13.95
N LEU A 161 -14.19 -13.41 -15.06
CA LEU A 161 -14.29 -11.97 -15.12
C LEU A 161 -15.41 -11.57 -16.08
N ASP A 162 -16.60 -11.51 -15.51
CA ASP A 162 -17.78 -11.09 -16.26
C ASP A 162 -17.79 -9.57 -16.41
N PHE A 163 -17.34 -9.03 -17.54
CA PHE A 163 -17.37 -7.58 -17.76
C PHE A 163 -18.74 -7.16 -18.27
N VAL A 164 -19.57 -6.62 -17.37
CA VAL A 164 -20.73 -5.85 -17.79
C VAL A 164 -20.23 -4.44 -18.08
N HIS A 165 -20.17 -4.07 -19.36
CA HIS A 165 -20.04 -2.68 -19.76
C HIS A 165 -21.03 -1.84 -18.95
N SER A 166 -20.62 -0.71 -18.38
CA SER A 166 -21.63 0.26 -17.94
C SER A 166 -22.33 0.74 -19.21
N ASP A 167 -23.55 0.25 -19.43
CA ASP A 167 -24.38 0.55 -20.61
C ASP A 167 -24.73 2.05 -20.73
N GLN A 168 -24.15 2.91 -19.89
CA GLN A 168 -24.40 4.34 -19.89
C GLN A 168 -23.98 4.95 -21.22
N SER A 169 -22.81 4.62 -21.77
CA SER A 169 -22.38 5.20 -23.06
C SER A 169 -23.28 4.76 -24.23
N LEU A 170 -23.70 3.48 -24.28
CA LEU A 170 -24.65 3.00 -25.30
C LEU A 170 -26.05 3.59 -25.12
N LYS A 171 -26.51 3.80 -23.88
CA LYS A 171 -27.77 4.49 -23.59
C LYS A 171 -27.69 5.95 -24.00
N ASP A 172 -26.58 6.63 -23.75
CA ASP A 172 -26.34 8.01 -24.15
C ASP A 172 -26.32 8.13 -25.69
N TRP A 173 -25.65 7.20 -26.40
CA TRP A 173 -25.70 7.13 -27.87
C TRP A 173 -27.11 6.86 -28.40
N ILE A 174 -27.90 6.00 -27.76
CA ILE A 174 -29.31 5.77 -28.12
C ILE A 174 -30.11 7.07 -27.99
N GLU A 175 -29.90 7.87 -26.94
CA GLU A 175 -30.56 9.18 -26.79
C GLU A 175 -30.07 10.19 -27.83
N ILE A 176 -28.78 10.20 -28.16
CA ILE A 176 -28.22 11.02 -29.25
C ILE A 176 -28.86 10.65 -30.59
N TYR A 177 -28.96 9.37 -30.94
CA TYR A 177 -29.56 8.93 -32.19
C TYR A 177 -31.06 9.23 -32.26
N LYS A 178 -31.80 9.06 -31.16
CA LYS A 178 -33.21 9.50 -31.06
C LYS A 178 -33.35 11.00 -31.31
N SER A 179 -32.44 11.81 -30.75
CA SER A 179 -32.40 13.26 -30.98
C SER A 179 -32.08 13.61 -32.44
N LEU A 180 -31.12 12.93 -33.07
CA LEU A 180 -30.75 13.13 -34.47
C LEU A 180 -31.87 12.77 -35.44
N ILE A 181 -32.66 11.72 -35.16
CA ILE A 181 -33.86 11.34 -35.96
C ILE A 181 -34.94 12.43 -35.96
N VAL A 182 -35.05 13.17 -34.86
CA VAL A 182 -35.99 14.29 -34.71
C VAL A 182 -35.47 15.54 -35.41
N ASN A 183 -34.17 15.81 -35.29
CA ASN A 183 -33.57 17.08 -35.71
C ASN A 183 -33.05 17.09 -37.16
N ASP A 184 -32.78 15.92 -37.78
CA ASP A 184 -32.37 15.82 -39.18
C ASP A 184 -33.24 14.81 -39.97
N PRO A 185 -34.39 15.28 -40.53
CA PRO A 185 -35.31 14.44 -41.28
C PRO A 185 -34.71 13.87 -42.58
N SER A 186 -33.68 14.51 -43.13
CA SER A 186 -33.08 14.12 -44.42
C SER A 186 -32.32 12.79 -44.33
N ARG A 187 -31.84 12.45 -43.13
CA ARG A 187 -31.10 11.21 -42.84
C ARG A 187 -31.85 10.28 -41.90
N ARG A 188 -33.16 10.50 -41.70
CA ARG A 188 -34.01 9.73 -40.78
C ARG A 188 -33.87 8.22 -40.96
N SER A 189 -33.99 7.72 -42.19
CA SER A 189 -33.90 6.28 -42.48
C SER A 189 -32.52 5.68 -42.15
N GLU A 190 -31.45 6.47 -42.29
CA GLU A 190 -30.09 6.08 -41.93
C GLU A 190 -29.96 5.98 -40.40
N TRP A 191 -30.44 6.98 -39.67
CA TRP A 191 -30.38 7.00 -38.21
C TRP A 191 -31.33 6.00 -37.54
N GLU A 192 -32.51 5.75 -38.10
CA GLU A 192 -33.42 4.70 -37.63
C GLU A 192 -32.80 3.30 -37.79
N ARG A 193 -32.04 3.07 -38.87
CA ARG A 193 -31.28 1.83 -39.06
C ARG A 193 -30.19 1.68 -38.00
N VAL A 194 -29.36 2.71 -37.82
CA VAL A 194 -28.28 2.72 -36.81
C VAL A 194 -28.86 2.55 -35.40
N LEU A 195 -29.94 3.25 -35.07
CA LEU A 195 -30.62 3.11 -33.78
C LEU A 195 -31.10 1.67 -33.55
N LYS A 196 -31.68 1.03 -34.58
CA LYS A 196 -32.17 -0.35 -34.49
C LYS A 196 -31.03 -1.36 -34.33
N GLU A 197 -29.92 -1.15 -35.02
CA GLU A 197 -28.69 -1.95 -34.84
C GLU A 197 -28.12 -1.77 -33.44
N THR A 198 -27.97 -0.53 -32.95
CA THR A 198 -27.47 -0.21 -31.60
C THR A 198 -28.39 -0.78 -30.51
N GLN A 199 -29.71 -0.70 -30.67
CA GLN A 199 -30.68 -1.30 -29.74
C GLN A 199 -30.65 -2.83 -29.79
N SER A 200 -30.43 -3.43 -30.96
CA SER A 200 -30.25 -4.89 -31.10
C SER A 200 -28.95 -5.35 -30.44
N LEU A 201 -27.87 -4.58 -30.56
CA LEU A 201 -26.60 -4.82 -29.88
C LEU A 201 -26.77 -4.70 -28.36
N LEU A 202 -27.45 -3.65 -27.88
CA LEU A 202 -27.77 -3.49 -26.46
C LEU A 202 -28.61 -4.66 -25.94
N LYS A 203 -29.63 -5.10 -26.69
CA LYS A 203 -30.49 -6.23 -26.30
C LYS A 203 -29.76 -7.57 -26.33
N LYS A 204 -28.82 -7.78 -27.26
CA LYS A 204 -27.91 -8.95 -27.26
C LYS A 204 -26.95 -8.90 -26.07
N ARG A 205 -26.38 -7.74 -25.75
CA ARG A 205 -25.48 -7.54 -24.61
C ARG A 205 -26.18 -7.69 -23.25
N LEU A 206 -27.44 -7.26 -23.15
CA LEU A 206 -28.29 -7.42 -21.96
C LEU A 206 -28.94 -8.82 -21.84
N GLY A 207 -28.93 -9.61 -22.91
CA GLY A 207 -29.63 -10.90 -23.00
C GLY A 207 -28.73 -12.11 -23.27
N GLY A 208 -27.42 -11.92 -23.35
CA GLY A 208 -26.42 -12.95 -23.62
C GLY A 208 -25.50 -13.14 -22.41
N ASN A 209 -25.03 -14.37 -22.23
CA ASN A 209 -24.14 -14.80 -21.14
C ASN A 209 -23.06 -13.76 -20.80
N ASP A 210 -22.69 -13.70 -19.53
CA ASP A 210 -21.83 -12.70 -18.84
C ASP A 210 -20.39 -12.48 -19.39
N TYR A 211 -20.06 -12.91 -20.61
CA TYR A 211 -18.71 -12.93 -21.16
C TYR A 211 -18.32 -11.66 -21.94
N PHE A 212 -17.04 -11.33 -21.92
CA PHE A 212 -16.46 -10.22 -22.69
C PHE A 212 -16.17 -10.63 -24.14
N LEU A 213 -16.93 -10.10 -25.10
CA LEU A 213 -16.88 -10.55 -26.50
C LEU A 213 -15.52 -10.24 -27.15
N TRP A 214 -15.04 -11.15 -28.01
CA TRP A 214 -13.77 -10.97 -28.73
C TRP A 214 -13.80 -9.72 -29.61
N GLU A 215 -14.95 -9.47 -30.25
CA GLU A 215 -15.18 -8.30 -31.11
C GLU A 215 -15.02 -6.97 -30.36
N ASP A 216 -15.24 -6.96 -29.04
CA ASP A 216 -15.12 -5.76 -28.23
C ASP A 216 -13.68 -5.49 -27.79
N VAL A 217 -12.78 -6.47 -27.84
CA VAL A 217 -11.38 -6.35 -27.35
C VAL A 217 -10.62 -5.23 -28.05
N GLU A 218 -10.84 -5.03 -29.36
CA GLU A 218 -10.19 -3.98 -30.16
C GLU A 218 -10.43 -2.57 -29.62
N TYR A 219 -11.59 -2.32 -29.02
CA TYR A 219 -11.92 -1.01 -28.45
C TYR A 219 -11.06 -0.66 -27.21
N TYR A 220 -10.52 -1.67 -26.53
CA TYR A 220 -9.78 -1.52 -25.28
C TYR A 220 -8.26 -1.63 -25.46
N MET A 221 -7.81 -1.99 -26.66
CA MET A 221 -6.39 -2.05 -26.98
C MET A 221 -5.87 -0.68 -27.37
N ILE A 222 -4.70 -0.32 -26.83
CA ILE A 222 -3.93 0.85 -27.28
C ILE A 222 -2.62 0.29 -27.82
N ASP A 223 -2.34 0.51 -29.11
CA ASP A 223 -1.14 0.00 -29.79
C ASP A 223 -0.93 -1.53 -29.64
N ASP A 224 -2.02 -2.30 -29.74
CA ASP A 224 -2.04 -3.77 -29.54
C ASP A 224 -1.59 -4.22 -28.12
N ILE A 225 -1.76 -3.31 -27.15
CA ILE A 225 -1.53 -3.55 -25.74
C ILE A 225 -2.85 -3.43 -24.99
N LEU A 226 -3.20 -4.51 -24.28
CA LEU A 226 -4.33 -4.54 -23.37
C LEU A 226 -3.81 -4.44 -21.92
N THR A 227 -4.11 -3.32 -21.26
CA THR A 227 -3.67 -3.07 -19.89
C THR A 227 -4.74 -3.51 -18.89
N PHE A 228 -4.37 -4.41 -18.00
CA PHE A 228 -5.27 -4.99 -17.01
C PHE A 228 -4.73 -4.80 -15.60
N GLN A 229 -5.62 -4.44 -14.67
CA GLN A 229 -5.30 -4.25 -13.28
C GLN A 229 -6.33 -4.93 -12.38
N VAL A 230 -5.86 -5.61 -11.34
CA VAL A 230 -6.71 -6.23 -10.32
C VAL A 230 -6.25 -5.76 -8.95
N GLU A 231 -7.16 -5.17 -8.22
CA GLU A 231 -7.00 -4.89 -6.80
C GLU A 231 -7.65 -6.02 -6.00
N VAL A 232 -6.83 -6.72 -5.23
CA VAL A 232 -7.23 -7.88 -4.43
C VAL A 232 -7.30 -7.45 -2.98
N LYS A 233 -8.47 -7.61 -2.35
CA LYS A 233 -8.63 -7.52 -0.91
C LYS A 233 -8.99 -8.90 -0.37
N ILE A 234 -8.08 -9.51 0.36
CA ILE A 234 -8.30 -10.78 1.05
C ILE A 234 -9.17 -10.53 2.29
N LEU A 235 -10.27 -11.25 2.37
CA LEU A 235 -11.22 -11.22 3.48
C LEU A 235 -10.88 -12.29 4.51
N LYS A 236 -10.48 -13.48 4.04
CA LYS A 236 -10.11 -14.63 4.88
C LYS A 236 -9.16 -15.56 4.12
N MET A 237 -8.22 -16.19 4.83
CA MET A 237 -7.37 -17.25 4.30
C MET A 237 -7.32 -18.40 5.29
N THR A 238 -7.32 -19.64 4.79
CA THR A 238 -7.13 -20.86 5.59
C THR A 238 -6.13 -21.77 4.90
N GLY A 239 -5.28 -22.47 5.66
CA GLY A 239 -4.25 -23.35 5.11
C GLY A 239 -2.99 -22.62 4.63
N PHE A 240 -2.88 -21.31 4.88
CA PHE A 240 -1.68 -20.51 4.54
C PHE A 240 -0.85 -20.21 5.78
N GLU A 241 -1.15 -20.86 6.90
CA GLU A 241 -0.37 -20.69 8.12
C GLU A 241 1.07 -21.10 7.83
N LYS A 242 1.99 -20.21 8.16
CA LYS A 242 3.41 -20.50 8.07
C LYS A 242 3.73 -21.65 9.02
N GLU A 243 4.58 -22.59 8.60
CA GLU A 243 5.05 -23.64 9.48
C GLU A 243 5.70 -23.00 10.71
N LYS A 244 5.15 -23.33 11.90
CA LYS A 244 5.67 -22.85 13.17
C LYS A 244 7.01 -23.53 13.41
N ILE A 245 8.09 -22.77 13.41
CA ILE A 245 9.43 -23.30 13.61
C ILE A 245 9.62 -23.72 15.07
N ARG A 246 8.93 -23.02 15.97
CA ARG A 246 8.96 -23.31 17.39
C ARG A 246 7.56 -23.48 17.92
N SER A 247 7.33 -24.56 18.66
CA SER A 247 6.10 -24.71 19.41
C SER A 247 6.16 -23.83 20.68
N PHE A 248 5.04 -23.18 20.97
CA PHE A 248 4.75 -22.50 22.23
C PHE A 248 3.38 -22.96 22.77
N ASP A 249 2.88 -24.12 22.33
CA ASP A 249 1.60 -24.66 22.76
C ASP A 249 1.73 -25.47 24.07
N GLU A 250 0.68 -26.19 24.45
CA GLU A 250 0.63 -26.97 25.69
C GLU A 250 1.75 -28.02 25.80
N SER A 251 2.36 -28.44 24.68
CA SER A 251 3.55 -29.32 24.70
C SER A 251 4.75 -28.69 25.42
N GLN A 252 4.82 -27.36 25.54
CA GLN A 252 5.90 -26.63 26.21
C GLN A 252 5.62 -26.32 27.69
N LYS A 253 4.53 -26.85 28.24
CA LYS A 253 4.09 -26.56 29.62
C LYS A 253 5.15 -26.82 30.68
N ASP A 254 5.89 -27.92 30.56
CA ASP A 254 6.93 -28.31 31.53
C ASP A 254 8.17 -27.38 31.51
N PHE A 255 8.33 -26.60 30.44
CA PHE A 255 9.45 -25.68 30.24
C PHE A 255 9.05 -24.20 30.35
N SER A 256 7.83 -23.93 30.83
CA SER A 256 7.24 -22.59 30.86
C SER A 256 6.80 -22.21 32.27
N ASP A 257 6.91 -20.93 32.61
CA ASP A 257 6.52 -20.38 33.93
C ASP A 257 5.39 -19.34 33.83
N VAL A 258 4.88 -19.10 32.62
CA VAL A 258 3.69 -18.25 32.35
C VAL A 258 3.00 -18.66 31.04
N ILE A 259 1.69 -18.40 30.98
CA ILE A 259 0.87 -18.50 29.78
C ILE A 259 0.45 -17.10 29.36
N LEU A 260 0.78 -16.72 28.13
CA LEU A 260 0.29 -15.49 27.50
C LEU A 260 -0.88 -15.85 26.57
N MET A 261 -2.02 -15.23 26.81
CA MET A 261 -3.24 -15.40 26.02
C MET A 261 -3.34 -14.31 24.97
N VAL A 262 -3.34 -14.68 23.70
CA VAL A 262 -3.58 -13.76 22.58
C VAL A 262 -4.82 -14.22 21.84
N LYS A 263 -5.91 -13.45 21.94
CA LYS A 263 -7.24 -13.89 21.50
C LYS A 263 -7.57 -15.25 22.15
N GLU A 264 -7.81 -16.29 21.36
CA GLU A 264 -8.12 -17.64 21.83
C GLU A 264 -6.88 -18.57 21.89
N THR A 265 -5.68 -18.04 21.61
CA THR A 265 -4.44 -18.84 21.51
C THR A 265 -3.58 -18.71 22.76
N LYS A 266 -3.13 -19.87 23.28
CA LYS A 266 -2.24 -19.99 24.45
C LYS A 266 -0.78 -20.08 24.03
N PHE A 267 0.06 -19.21 24.60
CA PHE A 267 1.51 -19.23 24.43
C PHE A 267 2.20 -19.52 25.76
N TYR A 268 2.84 -20.69 25.86
CA TYR A 268 3.60 -21.15 27.00
C TYR A 268 5.05 -20.66 26.86
N VAL A 269 5.48 -19.77 27.75
CA VAL A 269 6.78 -19.06 27.63
C VAL A 269 7.48 -18.87 28.98
N LEU A 270 8.72 -18.39 28.95
CA LEU A 270 9.55 -18.07 30.11
C LEU A 270 9.56 -16.56 30.44
N LYS A 271 9.07 -16.19 31.63
CA LYS A 271 9.02 -14.81 32.17
C LYS A 271 10.38 -14.15 32.09
N LYS A 272 11.41 -14.81 32.64
CA LYS A 272 12.78 -14.26 32.68
C LYS A 272 13.38 -14.07 31.30
N TYR A 273 13.06 -14.95 30.36
CA TYR A 273 13.61 -14.88 29.00
C TYR A 273 13.01 -13.70 28.22
N LEU A 274 11.70 -13.51 28.30
CA LEU A 274 11.05 -12.34 27.70
C LEU A 274 11.47 -11.04 28.40
N ALA A 275 11.51 -11.01 29.73
CA ALA A 275 11.95 -9.85 30.51
C ALA A 275 13.40 -9.43 30.20
N LEU A 276 14.28 -10.39 29.89
CA LEU A 276 15.65 -10.11 29.48
C LEU A 276 15.71 -9.27 28.20
N HIS A 277 14.75 -9.47 27.29
CA HIS A 277 14.72 -8.83 25.98
C HIS A 277 13.76 -7.63 25.91
N SER A 278 12.90 -7.44 26.91
CA SER A 278 11.80 -6.48 26.89
C SER A 278 11.61 -5.78 28.23
N SER A 279 11.72 -4.45 28.25
CA SER A 279 11.45 -3.66 29.45
C SER A 279 9.96 -3.72 29.85
N TYR A 280 9.08 -3.83 28.85
CA TYR A 280 7.64 -4.03 29.04
C TYR A 280 7.36 -5.35 29.76
N PHE A 281 7.84 -6.48 29.24
CA PHE A 281 7.62 -7.79 29.86
C PHE A 281 8.32 -7.89 31.22
N ASN A 282 9.47 -7.23 31.41
CA ASN A 282 10.08 -7.12 32.73
C ASN A 282 9.15 -6.43 33.73
N SER A 283 8.53 -5.32 33.34
CA SER A 283 7.55 -4.61 34.17
C SER A 283 6.26 -5.40 34.38
N LEU A 284 5.79 -6.12 33.36
CA LEU A 284 4.59 -6.97 33.43
C LEU A 284 4.77 -8.13 34.42
N PHE A 285 5.93 -8.80 34.38
CA PHE A 285 6.17 -10.03 35.17
C PHE A 285 6.78 -9.78 36.53
N PHE A 286 7.57 -8.72 36.70
CA PHE A 286 8.33 -8.45 37.92
C PHE A 286 8.08 -7.05 38.49
N GLY A 287 7.13 -6.30 37.93
CA GLY A 287 6.67 -5.02 38.48
C GLY A 287 5.69 -5.19 39.64
N GLN A 288 5.00 -4.08 39.96
CA GLN A 288 4.09 -3.98 41.11
C GLN A 288 2.61 -4.11 40.73
N PHE A 289 2.31 -4.61 39.54
CA PHE A 289 0.94 -4.74 39.02
C PHE A 289 0.33 -6.10 39.37
N ASP A 290 -1.00 -6.19 39.43
CA ASP A 290 -1.71 -7.43 39.78
C ASP A 290 -1.39 -8.59 38.82
N GLU A 291 -1.02 -8.29 37.58
CA GLU A 291 -0.58 -9.24 36.56
C GLU A 291 0.65 -10.06 36.99
N CYS A 292 1.54 -9.52 37.83
CA CYS A 292 2.77 -10.20 38.20
C CYS A 292 2.52 -11.50 39.01
N GLN A 293 1.35 -11.57 39.67
CA GLN A 293 0.90 -12.73 40.45
C GLN A 293 0.13 -13.77 39.60
N LYS A 294 -0.17 -13.45 38.34
CA LYS A 294 -0.93 -14.34 37.46
C LYS A 294 0.01 -15.32 36.74
N ASN A 295 -0.50 -16.53 36.53
CA ASN A 295 0.13 -17.56 35.70
C ASN A 295 -0.42 -17.57 34.27
N GLU A 296 -1.57 -16.93 34.04
CA GLU A 296 -2.20 -16.75 32.73
C GLU A 296 -2.54 -15.26 32.57
N ILE A 297 -1.98 -14.61 31.54
CA ILE A 297 -2.08 -13.16 31.31
C ILE A 297 -2.60 -12.90 29.90
N GLU A 298 -3.67 -12.12 29.78
CA GLU A 298 -4.25 -11.72 28.49
C GLU A 298 -3.52 -10.53 27.89
N LEU A 299 -3.10 -10.66 26.63
CA LEU A 299 -2.55 -9.60 25.80
C LEU A 299 -3.60 -9.21 24.76
N LYS A 300 -4.00 -7.94 24.79
CA LYS A 300 -5.07 -7.40 23.96
C LYS A 300 -4.50 -6.71 22.72
N ASP A 301 -5.36 -6.55 21.72
CA ASP A 301 -5.10 -5.75 20.50
C ASP A 301 -3.90 -6.22 19.66
N ILE A 302 -3.56 -7.50 19.75
CA ILE A 302 -2.50 -8.12 18.94
C ILE A 302 -2.97 -9.38 18.21
N ASP A 303 -2.29 -9.72 17.11
CA ASP A 303 -2.60 -10.89 16.30
C ASP A 303 -1.76 -12.11 16.73
N PRO A 304 -2.36 -13.30 16.90
CA PRO A 304 -1.63 -14.48 17.36
C PRO A 304 -0.56 -14.95 16.36
N ASP A 305 -0.74 -14.74 15.05
CA ASP A 305 0.27 -15.13 14.06
C ASP A 305 1.48 -14.19 14.13
N ASP A 306 1.24 -12.88 14.26
CA ASP A 306 2.32 -11.91 14.47
C ASP A 306 3.05 -12.20 15.79
N PHE A 307 2.32 -12.56 16.84
CA PHE A 307 2.90 -12.90 18.14
C PHE A 307 3.72 -14.19 18.10
N GLN A 308 3.25 -15.22 17.39
CA GLN A 308 4.02 -16.44 17.12
C GLN A 308 5.36 -16.10 16.45
N ASN A 309 5.34 -15.35 15.35
CA ASN A 309 6.56 -14.96 14.62
C ASN A 309 7.51 -14.09 15.48
N PHE A 310 6.94 -13.20 16.29
CA PHE A 310 7.69 -12.36 17.24
C PHE A 310 8.39 -13.20 18.31
N LEU A 311 7.71 -14.18 18.91
CA LEU A 311 8.31 -15.11 19.86
C LEU A 311 9.40 -15.96 19.21
N GLU A 312 9.15 -16.55 18.04
CA GLU A 312 10.16 -17.30 17.30
C GLU A 312 11.45 -16.49 17.13
N LEU A 313 11.34 -15.21 16.76
CA LEU A 313 12.48 -14.33 16.58
C LEU A 313 13.20 -13.99 17.90
N ILE A 314 12.47 -13.78 19.00
CA ILE A 314 13.07 -13.57 20.33
C ILE A 314 13.88 -14.80 20.75
N TYR A 315 13.35 -15.99 20.50
CA TYR A 315 13.97 -17.26 20.83
C TYR A 315 15.06 -17.72 19.85
N GLY A 316 15.43 -16.86 18.90
CA GLY A 316 16.60 -17.01 18.03
C GLY A 316 16.31 -17.60 16.65
N GLU A 317 15.06 -17.95 16.34
CA GLU A 317 14.68 -18.41 15.01
C GLU A 317 14.72 -17.25 14.00
N SER A 318 14.87 -17.58 12.71
CA SER A 318 15.06 -16.57 11.65
C SER A 318 14.24 -16.85 10.40
N SER A 319 12.95 -17.10 10.59
CA SER A 319 12.04 -17.46 9.51
C SER A 319 11.18 -16.34 8.98
N PHE A 320 11.19 -15.15 9.56
CA PHE A 320 10.32 -14.06 9.12
C PHE A 320 10.69 -13.52 7.72
N ASP A 321 9.71 -12.92 7.07
CA ASP A 321 9.72 -12.52 5.66
C ASP A 321 9.10 -11.13 5.47
N ASP A 322 8.94 -10.73 4.22
CA ASP A 322 8.34 -9.46 3.89
C ASP A 322 6.90 -9.32 4.41
N ASP A 323 6.11 -10.37 4.36
CA ASP A 323 4.73 -10.27 4.79
C ASP A 323 4.64 -10.12 6.30
N THR A 324 5.48 -10.82 7.06
CA THR A 324 5.45 -10.89 8.53
C THR A 324 6.19 -9.75 9.23
N VAL A 325 7.24 -9.18 8.61
CA VAL A 325 8.10 -8.15 9.25
C VAL A 325 7.34 -6.93 9.80
N PRO A 326 6.27 -6.39 9.18
CA PRO A 326 5.56 -5.23 9.75
C PRO A 326 4.86 -5.55 11.07
N GLY A 327 4.29 -6.77 11.21
CA GLY A 327 3.62 -7.20 12.43
C GLY A 327 4.61 -7.45 13.57
N ILE A 328 5.77 -8.04 13.24
CA ILE A 328 6.86 -8.24 14.20
C ILE A 328 7.43 -6.88 14.67
N LEU A 329 7.66 -5.94 13.76
CA LEU A 329 8.10 -4.58 14.09
C LEU A 329 7.11 -3.87 15.01
N HIS A 330 5.81 -4.00 14.73
CA HIS A 330 4.77 -3.44 15.58
C HIS A 330 4.80 -3.98 17.01
N LEU A 331 4.94 -5.30 17.18
CA LEU A 331 5.06 -5.93 18.49
C LEU A 331 6.37 -5.56 19.20
N ALA A 332 7.46 -5.44 18.45
CA ALA A 332 8.75 -5.07 19.00
C ALA A 332 8.80 -3.62 19.49
N ASP A 333 8.11 -2.71 18.80
CA ASP A 333 7.90 -1.34 19.24
C ASP A 333 6.96 -1.30 20.46
N MET A 334 5.81 -1.97 20.39
CA MET A 334 4.80 -2.02 21.46
C MET A 334 5.34 -2.62 22.77
N TYR A 335 6.10 -3.71 22.69
CA TYR A 335 6.68 -4.41 23.84
C TYR A 335 8.12 -4.01 24.13
N ASP A 336 8.63 -2.93 23.54
CA ASP A 336 9.98 -2.42 23.73
C ASP A 336 11.07 -3.52 23.69
N VAL A 337 11.26 -4.08 22.49
CA VAL A 337 12.22 -5.18 22.22
C VAL A 337 13.24 -4.72 21.16
N PRO A 338 14.26 -3.91 21.54
CA PRO A 338 15.20 -3.31 20.58
C PRO A 338 15.98 -4.34 19.75
N MET A 339 16.27 -5.51 20.33
CA MET A 339 16.97 -6.60 19.63
C MET A 339 16.18 -7.08 18.40
N VAL A 340 14.85 -7.17 18.52
CA VAL A 340 13.97 -7.57 17.40
C VAL A 340 13.91 -6.46 16.34
N ILE A 341 13.76 -5.20 16.75
CA ILE A 341 13.77 -4.04 15.83
C ILE A 341 15.03 -4.07 14.96
N ARG A 342 16.21 -4.26 15.58
CA ARG A 342 17.49 -4.35 14.85
C ARG A 342 17.50 -5.50 13.83
N ARG A 343 17.02 -6.70 14.21
CA ARG A 343 16.98 -7.85 13.29
C ARG A 343 16.02 -7.63 12.12
N CYS A 344 14.88 -7.00 12.37
CA CYS A 344 13.93 -6.61 11.32
C CYS A 344 14.53 -5.56 10.38
N GLU A 345 15.23 -4.56 10.91
CA GLU A 345 15.93 -3.56 10.10
C GLU A 345 17.01 -4.20 9.21
N GLU A 346 17.82 -5.12 9.76
CA GLU A 346 18.83 -5.85 8.99
C GLU A 346 18.23 -6.68 7.85
N PHE A 347 17.09 -7.35 8.10
CA PHE A 347 16.35 -8.09 7.07
C PHE A 347 15.85 -7.14 5.97
N LEU A 348 15.25 -5.99 6.34
CA LEU A 348 14.74 -5.00 5.39
C LEU A 348 15.86 -4.43 4.50
N LEU A 349 17.07 -4.28 5.05
CA LEU A 349 18.24 -3.83 4.32
C LEU A 349 18.80 -4.89 3.35
N LYS A 350 18.86 -6.16 3.77
CA LYS A 350 19.66 -7.20 3.06
C LYS A 350 18.84 -8.19 2.24
N ASN A 351 17.64 -8.53 2.69
CA ASN A 351 16.89 -9.70 2.19
C ASN A 351 15.51 -9.35 1.62
N SER A 352 14.89 -8.28 2.12
CA SER A 352 13.56 -7.83 1.72
C SER A 352 13.47 -7.40 0.24
N GLN A 353 12.41 -7.85 -0.42
CA GLN A 353 11.96 -7.49 -1.77
C GLN A 353 10.96 -6.32 -1.78
N LYS A 354 10.69 -5.68 -0.64
CA LYS A 354 9.85 -4.48 -0.59
C LYS A 354 10.36 -3.37 -1.49
N THR A 355 9.42 -2.60 -2.03
CA THR A 355 9.74 -1.41 -2.80
C THR A 355 10.42 -0.36 -1.90
N LYS A 356 11.17 0.56 -2.52
CA LYS A 356 11.79 1.70 -1.79
C LYS A 356 10.75 2.50 -0.99
N VAL A 357 9.56 2.69 -1.56
CA VAL A 357 8.44 3.38 -0.90
C VAL A 357 8.00 2.64 0.36
N GLN A 358 7.79 1.32 0.28
CA GLN A 358 7.39 0.50 1.44
C GLN A 358 8.48 0.46 2.51
N LYS A 359 9.76 0.33 2.13
CA LYS A 359 10.89 0.37 3.07
C LYS A 359 11.00 1.72 3.76
N LEU A 360 10.85 2.82 3.01
CA LEU A 360 10.85 4.17 3.58
C LEU A 360 9.69 4.36 4.57
N GLN A 361 8.48 3.95 4.20
CA GLN A 361 7.31 4.03 5.09
C GLN A 361 7.55 3.27 6.41
N LEU A 362 8.01 2.01 6.34
CA LEU A 362 8.35 1.24 7.54
C LEU A 362 9.45 1.90 8.37
N SER A 363 10.46 2.46 7.70
CA SER A 363 11.58 3.12 8.39
C SER A 363 11.14 4.34 9.19
N LEU A 364 10.18 5.11 8.68
CA LEU A 364 9.64 6.27 9.38
C LEU A 364 8.72 5.85 10.52
N ARG A 365 7.84 4.88 10.26
CA ARG A 365 6.87 4.39 11.24
C ARG A 365 7.52 3.80 12.49
N PHE A 366 8.61 3.06 12.32
CA PHE A 366 9.29 2.36 13.42
C PHE A 366 10.67 2.95 13.75
N ASN A 367 10.95 4.16 13.26
CA ASN A 367 12.21 4.88 13.51
C ASN A 367 13.48 4.07 13.20
N LEU A 368 13.50 3.40 12.05
CA LEU A 368 14.61 2.57 11.56
C LEU A 368 15.63 3.43 10.80
N GLU A 369 16.53 4.08 11.53
CA GLU A 369 17.43 5.12 10.98
C GLU A 369 18.39 4.62 9.88
N ASN A 370 18.89 3.40 9.98
CA ASN A 370 19.79 2.85 8.96
C ASN A 370 19.01 2.57 7.67
N LEU A 371 17.79 2.03 7.80
CA LEU A 371 16.91 1.80 6.66
C LEU A 371 16.45 3.12 6.03
N LYS A 372 16.07 4.12 6.83
CA LYS A 372 15.70 5.46 6.37
C LYS A 372 16.83 6.09 5.56
N SER A 373 18.03 6.12 6.13
CA SER A 373 19.23 6.66 5.48
C SER A 373 19.53 5.94 4.16
N LYS A 374 19.44 4.60 4.15
CA LYS A 374 19.65 3.79 2.95
C LYS A 374 18.61 4.10 1.87
N CYS A 375 17.32 4.14 2.23
CA CYS A 375 16.24 4.46 1.31
C CYS A 375 16.43 5.84 0.67
N LEU A 376 16.74 6.86 1.48
CA LEU A 376 16.98 8.20 0.97
C LEU A 376 18.19 8.25 0.03
N SER A 377 19.29 7.54 0.34
CA SER A 377 20.48 7.51 -0.52
C SER A 377 20.21 6.90 -1.90
N GLU A 378 19.24 5.98 -2.00
CA GLU A 378 18.90 5.24 -3.22
C GLU A 378 17.83 5.91 -4.10
N ILE A 379 17.30 7.05 -3.65
CA ILE A 379 16.47 7.92 -4.48
C ILE A 379 17.38 8.59 -5.50
N ALA A 380 17.25 8.17 -6.76
CA ALA A 380 18.14 8.56 -7.85
C ALA A 380 17.43 9.32 -8.98
N THR A 381 16.09 9.35 -8.98
CA THR A 381 15.32 9.92 -10.09
C THR A 381 14.07 10.69 -9.63
N ILE A 382 13.57 11.62 -10.47
CA ILE A 382 12.29 12.30 -10.23
C ILE A 382 11.09 11.34 -10.12
N PRO A 383 10.97 10.27 -10.95
CA PRO A 383 9.96 9.24 -10.75
C PRO A 383 9.98 8.58 -9.36
N ASP A 384 11.15 8.29 -8.78
CA ASP A 384 11.24 7.74 -7.41
C ASP A 384 10.57 8.70 -6.40
N ILE A 385 10.87 10.00 -6.49
CA ILE A 385 10.30 11.03 -5.62
C ILE A 385 8.78 11.12 -5.81
N ARG A 386 8.31 11.10 -7.06
CA ARG A 386 6.87 11.12 -7.37
C ARG A 386 6.16 9.92 -6.77
N SER A 387 6.74 8.72 -6.85
CA SER A 387 6.18 7.51 -6.25
C SER A 387 6.10 7.59 -4.72
N ILE A 388 7.06 8.24 -4.05
CA ILE A 388 7.05 8.44 -2.60
C ILE A 388 5.97 9.46 -2.20
N ILE A 389 5.91 10.61 -2.86
CA ILE A 389 4.93 11.66 -2.55
C ILE A 389 3.51 11.16 -2.82
N ALA A 390 3.30 10.44 -3.92
CA ALA A 390 2.00 9.89 -4.27
C ALA A 390 1.50 8.81 -3.30
N ALA A 391 2.40 8.22 -2.51
CA ALA A 391 2.01 7.23 -1.49
C ALA A 391 1.38 7.86 -0.24
N ASP A 392 1.59 9.17 -0.01
CA ASP A 392 0.93 9.98 1.02
C ASP A 392 0.81 9.30 2.39
N PHE A 393 1.93 8.80 2.91
CA PHE A 393 1.94 8.10 4.20
C PHE A 393 1.92 9.10 5.39
N PRO A 394 1.06 8.89 6.41
CA PRO A 394 0.95 9.79 7.57
C PRO A 394 2.23 9.97 8.37
N GLU A 395 3.15 9.00 8.30
CA GLU A 395 4.43 9.00 9.01
C GLU A 395 5.48 9.93 8.38
N MET A 396 5.13 10.68 7.32
CA MET A 396 6.07 11.57 6.62
C MET A 396 6.43 12.80 7.47
N ASP A 397 7.66 12.78 8.02
CA ASP A 397 8.18 13.89 8.81
C ASP A 397 8.77 15.03 7.96
N LEU A 398 8.89 16.22 8.57
CA LEU A 398 9.42 17.42 7.90
C LEU A 398 10.85 17.23 7.39
N ILE A 399 11.68 16.49 8.13
CA ILE A 399 13.09 16.25 7.80
C ILE A 399 13.18 15.43 6.49
N THR A 400 12.30 14.45 6.36
CA THR A 400 12.19 13.58 5.19
C THR A 400 11.67 14.37 4.00
N CYS A 401 10.63 15.19 4.17
CA CYS A 401 10.15 16.11 3.15
C CYS A 401 11.27 17.05 2.66
N GLN A 402 12.05 17.63 3.57
CA GLN A 402 13.19 18.48 3.23
C GLN A 402 14.26 17.72 2.43
N ALA A 403 14.56 16.47 2.81
CA ALA A 403 15.52 15.64 2.07
C ALA A 403 15.03 15.32 0.65
N LEU A 404 13.75 14.98 0.49
CA LEU A 404 13.13 14.73 -0.82
C LEU A 404 13.12 15.99 -1.69
N LEU A 405 12.79 17.15 -1.11
CA LEU A 405 12.77 18.42 -1.82
C LEU A 405 14.18 18.79 -2.32
N ARG A 406 15.21 18.65 -1.48
CA ARG A 406 16.61 18.91 -1.89
C ARG A 406 17.01 18.03 -3.08
N LYS A 407 16.71 16.73 -3.02
CA LYS A 407 16.94 15.82 -4.14
C LYS A 407 16.18 16.21 -5.40
N SER A 408 14.93 16.67 -5.26
CA SER A 408 14.15 17.12 -6.43
C SER A 408 14.77 18.33 -7.12
N ILE A 409 15.35 19.26 -6.33
CA ILE A 409 16.05 20.43 -6.85
C ILE A 409 17.35 20.00 -7.54
N GLU A 410 18.11 19.09 -6.93
CA GLU A 410 19.34 18.53 -7.52
C GLU A 410 19.06 17.94 -8.90
N PHE A 411 18.04 17.08 -9.03
CA PHE A 411 17.67 16.47 -10.31
C PHE A 411 17.04 17.43 -11.32
N SER A 412 16.58 18.61 -10.91
CA SER A 412 16.04 19.62 -11.83
C SER A 412 17.11 20.48 -12.49
N ASN A 413 18.35 20.41 -11.99
CA ASN A 413 19.50 21.16 -12.49
C ASN A 413 20.43 20.30 -13.40
N GLU A 414 20.12 19.01 -13.56
CA GLU A 414 20.73 18.07 -14.51
C GLU A 414 19.86 17.96 -15.77
#